data_AF-A0A372Q220-F1
#
_entry.id   AF-A0A372Q220-F1
#
_cell.length_a   1.000
_cell.length_b   1.000
_cell.length_c   1.000
_cell.angle_alpha   90.00
_cell.angle_beta   90.00
_cell.angle_gamma   90.00
#
_symmetry.space_group_name_H-M   'P 1'
#
loop_
_entity.id
_entity.type
_entity.pdbx_description
1 polymer ?
#
loop_
_entity_poly.entity_id
_entity_poly.type
_entity_poly.pdbx_seq_one_letter_code
_entity_poly.pdbx_strand_id
1 'polypeptide(L)'
;MSNGASSVESSTQPTLESARMQYFWTRYKNKGFSEKIIELLLSTVDNNSTRMVSSAICIWEHWCNANNVNPTTCNINCICEFFSNMITQGKSYNTIAGYRSVISEIHTQIDGASIGNHSDIIKAMQAI
;
A
#
# COMPACT_ATOMS: atom_id res chain seq x y z
N MET A 1 -15.46 -48.07 -24.94
CA MET A 1 -15.86 -46.77 -25.51
C MET A 1 -16.02 -45.80 -24.34
N SER A 2 -15.24 -44.73 -24.38
CA SER A 2 -15.41 -43.44 -23.68
C SER A 2 -15.35 -43.41 -22.15
N ASN A 3 -14.14 -43.16 -21.63
CA ASN A 3 -13.92 -42.35 -20.43
C ASN A 3 -14.08 -40.87 -20.83
N GLY A 4 -15.02 -40.16 -20.22
CA GLY A 4 -15.15 -38.71 -20.33
C GLY A 4 -14.85 -38.06 -18.99
N ALA A 5 -13.62 -37.58 -18.83
CA ALA A 5 -13.22 -36.77 -17.69
C ALA A 5 -13.96 -35.43 -17.73
N SER A 6 -14.73 -35.13 -16.68
CA SER A 6 -15.30 -33.81 -16.47
C SER A 6 -14.20 -32.93 -15.86
N SER A 7 -13.56 -32.11 -16.70
CA SER A 7 -12.60 -31.11 -16.25
C SER A 7 -13.32 -30.06 -15.43
N VAL A 8 -13.05 -30.05 -14.12
CA VAL A 8 -13.40 -28.93 -13.24
C VAL A 8 -12.45 -27.80 -13.60
N GLU A 9 -12.95 -26.86 -14.41
CA GLU A 9 -12.30 -25.59 -14.68
C GLU A 9 -12.38 -24.76 -13.40
N SER A 10 -11.39 -24.95 -12.53
CA SER A 10 -11.24 -24.16 -11.31
C SER A 10 -10.89 -22.74 -11.73
N SER A 11 -11.90 -21.88 -11.78
CA SER A 11 -11.76 -20.44 -11.87
C SER A 11 -10.95 -19.97 -10.67
N THR A 12 -9.64 -19.87 -10.84
CA THR A 12 -8.73 -19.30 -9.85
C THR A 12 -8.95 -17.80 -9.84
N GLN A 13 -9.95 -17.33 -9.08
CA GLN A 13 -9.97 -15.94 -8.65
C GLN A 13 -8.67 -15.72 -7.86
N PRO A 14 -7.81 -14.74 -8.21
CA PRO A 14 -6.65 -14.42 -7.42
C PRO A 14 -7.12 -13.92 -6.05
N THR A 15 -7.03 -14.77 -5.04
CA THR A 15 -7.23 -14.37 -3.65
C THR A 15 -6.17 -13.32 -3.34
N LEU A 16 -6.60 -12.09 -3.06
CA LEU A 16 -5.66 -11.00 -2.88
C LEU A 16 -5.14 -11.01 -1.44
N GLU A 17 -4.08 -11.79 -1.23
CA GLU A 17 -3.63 -12.25 0.10
C GLU A 17 -3.12 -11.14 1.03
N SER A 18 -2.81 -9.93 0.52
CA SER A 18 -2.19 -8.88 1.33
C SER A 18 -2.70 -7.47 0.99
N ALA A 19 -2.68 -6.57 1.98
CA ALA A 19 -3.10 -5.17 1.81
C ALA A 19 -2.31 -4.46 0.70
N ARG A 20 -1.00 -4.71 0.60
CA ARG A 20 -0.15 -4.17 -0.47
C ARG A 20 -0.67 -4.58 -1.85
N MET A 21 -0.98 -5.87 -2.04
CA MET A 21 -1.50 -6.36 -3.31
C MET A 21 -2.91 -5.82 -3.61
N GLN A 22 -3.74 -5.56 -2.60
CA GLN A 22 -5.05 -4.89 -2.73
C GLN A 22 -4.94 -3.48 -3.33
N TYR A 23 -3.99 -2.68 -2.85
CA TYR A 23 -3.72 -1.37 -3.43
C TYR A 23 -3.21 -1.47 -4.86
N PHE A 24 -2.28 -2.38 -5.14
CA PHE A 24 -1.73 -2.55 -6.48
C PHE A 24 -2.77 -3.03 -7.49
N TRP A 25 -3.58 -4.01 -7.13
CA TRP A 25 -4.67 -4.49 -7.96
C TRP A 25 -5.61 -3.36 -8.34
N THR A 26 -6.10 -2.63 -7.34
CA THR A 26 -7.00 -1.48 -7.55
C THR A 26 -6.34 -0.41 -8.42
N ARG A 27 -5.07 -0.07 -8.16
CA ARG A 27 -4.30 0.90 -8.94
C ARG A 27 -4.17 0.50 -10.40
N TYR A 28 -3.81 -0.75 -10.69
CA TYR A 28 -3.65 -1.20 -12.08
C TYR A 28 -5.00 -1.36 -12.79
N LYS A 29 -6.04 -1.82 -12.08
CA LYS A 29 -7.40 -1.87 -12.62
C LYS A 29 -7.90 -0.47 -13.01
N ASN A 30 -7.67 0.54 -12.17
CA ASN A 30 -8.02 1.93 -12.46
C ASN A 30 -7.21 2.53 -13.63
N LYS A 31 -6.03 1.98 -13.94
CA LYS A 31 -5.24 2.33 -15.13
C LYS A 31 -5.72 1.64 -16.41
N GLY A 32 -6.71 0.73 -16.32
CA GLY A 32 -7.25 0.00 -17.47
C GLY A 32 -6.47 -1.24 -17.87
N PHE A 33 -5.60 -1.77 -17.00
CA PHE A 33 -4.93 -3.05 -17.26
C PHE A 33 -5.92 -4.22 -17.15
N SER A 34 -5.75 -5.24 -17.99
CA SER A 34 -6.50 -6.49 -17.88
C SER A 34 -6.02 -7.32 -16.69
N GLU A 35 -6.90 -8.13 -16.09
CA GLU A 35 -6.60 -8.94 -14.91
C GLU A 35 -5.34 -9.81 -15.09
N LYS A 36 -5.19 -10.44 -16.26
CA LYS A 36 -3.99 -11.20 -16.63
C LYS A 36 -2.69 -10.37 -16.54
N ILE A 37 -2.72 -9.11 -16.94
CA ILE A 37 -1.56 -8.21 -16.84
C ILE A 37 -1.35 -7.78 -15.39
N ILE A 38 -2.42 -7.56 -14.63
CA ILE A 38 -2.32 -7.24 -13.20
C ILE A 38 -1.67 -8.40 -12.44
N GLU A 39 -2.09 -9.64 -12.67
CA GLU A 39 -1.48 -10.84 -12.08
C GLU A 39 0.01 -10.96 -12.42
N LEU A 40 0.38 -10.72 -13.69
CA LEU A 40 1.77 -10.70 -14.12
C LEU A 40 2.59 -9.60 -13.42
N LEU A 41 2.01 -8.41 -13.21
CA LEU A 41 2.68 -7.33 -12.48
C LEU A 41 2.83 -7.69 -11.00
N LEU A 42 1.79 -8.28 -10.40
CA LEU A 42 1.81 -8.70 -8.99
C LEU A 42 2.77 -9.86 -8.73
N SER A 43 3.05 -10.72 -9.72
CA SER A 43 4.03 -11.82 -9.56
C SER A 43 5.47 -11.33 -9.35
N THR A 44 5.74 -10.05 -9.58
CA THR A 44 7.05 -9.43 -9.34
C THR A 44 7.25 -8.97 -7.89
N VAL A 45 6.18 -8.95 -7.09
CA VAL A 45 6.23 -8.47 -5.71
C VAL A 45 6.72 -9.60 -4.79
N ASP A 46 7.81 -9.38 -4.07
CA ASP A 46 8.40 -10.42 -3.23
C ASP A 46 7.60 -10.65 -1.93
N ASN A 47 7.44 -11.92 -1.54
CA ASN A 47 6.59 -12.30 -0.40
C ASN A 47 7.11 -11.77 0.95
N ASN A 48 8.43 -11.67 1.12
CA ASN A 48 9.03 -11.28 2.40
C ASN A 48 8.85 -9.78 2.67
N SER A 49 9.13 -8.92 1.68
CA SER A 49 8.84 -7.49 1.79
C SER A 49 7.32 -7.25 1.84
N THR A 50 6.52 -8.03 1.12
CA THR A 50 5.04 -7.92 1.13
C THR A 50 4.48 -8.04 2.53
N ARG A 51 4.98 -8.94 3.37
CA ARG A 51 4.51 -9.06 4.76
C ARG A 51 4.82 -7.81 5.57
N MET A 52 6.07 -7.34 5.57
CA MET A 52 6.47 -6.16 6.33
C MET A 52 5.75 -4.90 5.85
N VAL A 53 5.68 -4.71 4.52
CA VAL A 53 4.99 -3.60 3.88
C VAL A 53 3.50 -3.64 4.20
N SER A 54 2.86 -4.81 4.11
CA SER A 54 1.42 -4.92 4.42
C SER A 54 1.13 -4.64 5.88
N SER A 55 1.97 -5.10 6.83
CA SER A 55 1.81 -4.73 8.24
C SER A 55 1.91 -3.21 8.44
N ALA A 56 2.83 -2.55 7.75
CA ALA A 56 2.97 -1.09 7.80
C ALA A 56 1.76 -0.37 7.17
N ILE A 57 1.22 -0.88 6.06
CA ILE A 57 -0.01 -0.39 5.44
C ILE A 57 -1.18 -0.52 6.41
N CYS A 58 -1.37 -1.67 7.06
CA CYS A 58 -2.47 -1.87 8.00
C CYS A 58 -2.40 -0.89 9.19
N ILE A 59 -1.20 -0.56 9.68
CA ILE A 59 -1.03 0.44 10.74
C ILE A 59 -1.47 1.82 10.26
N TRP A 60 -1.06 2.21 9.04
CA TRP A 60 -1.49 3.46 8.42
C TRP A 60 -3.00 3.51 8.19
N GLU A 61 -3.60 2.46 7.64
CA GLU A 61 -5.05 2.35 7.43
C GLU A 61 -5.83 2.41 8.73
N HIS A 62 -5.35 1.74 9.78
CA HIS A 62 -5.98 1.77 11.08
C HIS A 62 -6.00 3.19 11.65
N TRP A 63 -4.87 3.91 11.56
CA TRP A 63 -4.81 5.31 11.95
C TRP A 63 -5.72 6.19 11.10
N CYS A 64 -5.76 5.99 9.78
CA CYS A 64 -6.64 6.74 8.88
C CYS A 64 -8.11 6.53 9.22
N ASN A 65 -8.51 5.29 9.47
CA ASN A 65 -9.87 4.94 9.85
C ASN A 65 -10.25 5.57 11.20
N ALA A 66 -9.36 5.53 12.19
CA ALA A 66 -9.58 6.16 13.49
C ALA A 66 -9.74 7.69 13.40
N ASN A 67 -9.13 8.32 12.39
CA ASN A 67 -9.19 9.77 12.15
C ASN A 67 -10.16 10.17 11.02
N ASN A 68 -10.91 9.20 10.48
CA ASN A 68 -11.87 9.40 9.38
C ASN A 68 -11.27 10.09 8.13
N VAL A 69 -10.09 9.66 7.70
CA VAL A 69 -9.40 10.16 6.49
C VAL A 69 -9.15 9.04 5.49
N ASN A 70 -9.07 9.40 4.20
CA ASN A 70 -8.79 8.42 3.14
C ASN A 70 -7.28 8.12 3.07
N PRO A 71 -6.85 6.84 3.17
CA PRO A 71 -5.43 6.47 3.21
C PRO A 71 -4.65 6.72 1.92
N THR A 72 -5.32 7.01 0.80
CA THR A 72 -4.69 7.21 -0.51
C THR A 72 -4.77 8.64 -1.05
N THR A 73 -5.61 9.49 -0.44
CA THR A 73 -5.90 10.85 -0.93
C THR A 73 -5.95 11.90 0.16
N CYS A 74 -5.63 11.57 1.42
CA CYS A 74 -5.52 12.56 2.48
C CYS A 74 -4.47 13.62 2.17
N ASN A 75 -4.59 14.79 2.81
CA ASN A 75 -3.65 15.89 2.58
C ASN A 75 -2.33 15.67 3.33
N ILE A 76 -1.36 16.55 3.07
CA ILE A 76 -0.03 16.47 3.67
C ILE A 76 -0.06 16.57 5.20
N ASN A 77 -1.00 17.36 5.75
CA ASN A 77 -1.14 17.55 7.19
C ASN A 77 -1.51 16.24 7.90
N CYS A 78 -2.43 15.45 7.34
CA CYS A 78 -2.79 14.14 7.89
C CYS A 78 -1.59 13.20 7.98
N ILE A 79 -0.72 13.21 6.96
CA ILE A 79 0.49 12.36 6.95
C ILE A 79 1.47 12.83 8.03
N CYS A 80 1.65 14.14 8.19
CA CYS A 80 2.48 14.71 9.25
C CYS A 80 1.93 14.41 10.66
N GLU A 81 0.61 14.49 10.86
CA GLU A 81 -0.05 14.11 12.12
C GLU A 81 0.19 12.64 12.46
N PHE A 82 0.13 11.76 11.47
CA PHE A 82 0.45 10.35 11.66
C PHE A 82 1.92 10.15 12.08
N PHE A 83 2.88 10.80 11.41
CA PHE A 83 4.28 10.72 11.84
C PHE A 83 4.47 11.26 13.26
N SER A 84 3.86 12.39 13.59
CA SER A 84 3.86 12.93 14.94
C SER A 84 3.31 11.91 15.96
N ASN A 85 2.22 11.21 15.62
CA ASN A 85 1.66 10.19 16.49
C ASN A 85 2.59 8.98 16.66
N MET A 86 3.29 8.55 15.60
CA MET A 86 4.28 7.48 15.69
C MET A 86 5.47 7.86 16.58
N ILE A 87 5.90 9.13 16.55
CA ILE A 87 6.94 9.65 17.46
C ILE A 87 6.47 9.61 18.91
N THR A 88 5.24 10.09 19.19
CA THR A 88 4.67 10.04 20.53
C THR A 88 4.56 8.61 21.07
N GLN A 89 4.37 7.62 20.18
CA GLN A 89 4.38 6.20 20.53
C GLN A 89 5.79 5.59 20.67
N GLY A 90 6.85 6.39 20.55
CA GLY A 90 8.24 5.97 20.71
C GLY A 90 8.77 5.14 19.53
N LYS A 91 8.20 5.27 18.33
CA LYS A 91 8.73 4.58 17.14
C LYS A 91 10.06 5.20 16.72
N SER A 92 10.99 4.35 16.30
CA SER A 92 12.29 4.80 15.79
C SER A 92 12.17 5.52 14.44
N TYR A 93 13.14 6.37 14.12
CA TYR A 93 13.25 7.01 12.80
C TYR A 93 13.15 6.00 11.65
N ASN A 94 13.85 4.87 11.72
CA ASN A 94 13.84 3.85 10.67
C ASN A 94 12.45 3.23 10.48
N THR A 95 11.70 3.05 11.56
CA THR A 95 10.31 2.57 11.49
C THR A 95 9.42 3.60 10.78
N ILE A 96 9.56 4.88 11.12
CA ILE A 96 8.78 5.97 10.53
C ILE A 96 9.15 6.17 9.05
N ALA A 97 10.43 6.08 8.69
CA ALA A 97 10.89 6.07 7.30
C ALA A 97 10.31 4.88 6.51
N GLY A 98 10.14 3.73 7.16
CA GLY A 98 9.39 2.59 6.63
C GLY A 98 7.94 2.94 6.34
N TYR A 99 7.23 3.57 7.28
CA TYR A 99 5.86 4.04 7.04
C TYR A 99 5.78 5.06 5.90
N ARG A 100 6.67 6.05 5.86
CA ARG A 100 6.76 7.00 4.74
C ARG A 100 6.92 6.29 3.39
N SER A 101 7.74 5.24 3.34
CA SER A 101 7.98 4.48 2.10
C SER A 101 6.72 3.78 1.62
N VAL A 102 5.97 3.11 2.51
CA VAL A 102 4.74 2.41 2.12
C VAL A 102 3.61 3.39 1.79
N ILE A 103 3.51 4.52 2.50
CA ILE A 103 2.55 5.58 2.17
C ILE A 103 2.88 6.14 0.78
N SER A 104 4.15 6.38 0.47
CA SER A 104 4.56 6.83 -0.87
C SER A 104 4.24 5.84 -1.99
N GLU A 105 4.09 4.56 -1.67
CA GLU A 105 3.76 3.51 -2.63
C GLU A 105 2.26 3.49 -2.96
N ILE A 106 1.40 3.69 -1.96
CA ILE A 106 -0.06 3.56 -2.11
C ILE A 106 -0.78 4.91 -2.32
N HIS A 107 -0.20 6.01 -1.82
CA HIS A 107 -0.82 7.32 -1.85
C HIS A 107 -0.69 7.96 -3.24
N THR A 108 -1.70 8.75 -3.59
CA THR A 108 -1.66 9.61 -4.78
C THR A 108 -0.61 10.72 -4.61
N GLN A 109 -0.16 11.30 -5.73
CA GLN A 109 0.77 12.42 -5.65
C GLN A 109 0.07 13.66 -5.07
N ILE A 110 0.79 14.41 -4.26
CA ILE A 110 0.39 15.74 -3.75
C ILE A 110 1.34 16.74 -4.39
N ASP A 111 0.80 17.82 -4.98
CA ASP A 111 1.59 18.84 -5.68
C ASP A 111 2.55 18.27 -6.74
N GLY A 112 2.12 17.19 -7.42
CA GLY A 112 2.91 16.49 -8.43
C GLY A 112 4.07 15.64 -7.88
N ALA A 113 4.29 15.60 -6.57
CA ALA A 113 5.31 14.80 -5.92
C ALA A 113 4.72 13.56 -5.23
N SER A 114 5.47 12.45 -5.23
CA SER A 114 5.16 11.33 -4.33
C SER A 114 5.44 11.73 -2.88
N ILE A 115 4.78 11.09 -1.92
CA ILE A 115 4.96 11.40 -0.50
C ILE A 115 6.42 11.27 -0.07
N GLY A 116 7.16 10.30 -0.62
CA GLY A 116 8.60 10.19 -0.39
C GLY A 116 9.37 11.45 -0.79
N ASN A 117 9.05 12.04 -1.93
CA ASN A 117 9.81 13.15 -2.47
C ASN A 117 9.20 14.53 -2.16
N HIS A 118 8.13 14.58 -1.36
CA HIS A 118 7.46 15.83 -1.01
C HIS A 118 8.30 16.64 -0.01
N SER A 119 8.53 17.92 -0.31
CA SER A 119 9.46 18.76 0.46
C SER A 119 9.09 18.89 1.94
N ASP A 120 7.80 19.08 2.25
CA ASP A 120 7.35 19.19 3.64
C ASP A 120 7.42 17.86 4.41
N ILE A 121 7.28 16.72 3.72
CA ILE A 121 7.48 15.40 4.33
C ILE A 121 8.95 15.18 4.65
N ILE A 122 9.85 15.59 3.76
CA ILE A 122 11.30 15.52 4.01
C ILE A 122 11.65 16.39 5.23
N LYS A 123 11.14 17.62 5.31
CA LYS A 123 11.34 18.49 6.48
C LYS A 123 10.76 17.88 7.75
N ALA A 124 9.55 17.31 7.69
CA ALA A 124 8.93 16.65 8.83
C ALA A 124 9.79 15.48 9.33
N MET A 125 10.29 14.63 8.43
CA MET A 125 11.19 13.53 8.76
C MET A 125 12.52 14.00 9.38
N GLN A 126 13.06 15.15 8.96
CA GLN A 126 14.30 15.72 9.53
C GLN A 126 14.12 16.26 10.96
N ALA A 127 12.89 16.52 11.38
CA ALA A 127 12.58 16.97 12.73
C ALA A 127 12.36 15.81 13.73
N ILE A 128 12.48 14.56 13.25
CA ILE A 128 12.34 13.31 14.02
C ILE A 128 13.72 12.81 14.43
#